data_AF-A0A6A3BMI3-F1
#
_entry.id   AF-A0A6A3BMI3-F1
#
_cell.length_a   1.000
_cell.length_b   1.000
_cell.length_c   1.000
_cell.angle_alpha   90.00
_cell.angle_beta   90.00
_cell.angle_gamma   90.00
#
_symmetry.space_group_name_H-M   'P 1'
#
loop_
_entity.id
_entity.type
_entity.pdbx_description
1 polymer ?
#
loop_
_entity_poly.entity_id
_entity_poly.type
_entity_poly.pdbx_seq_one_letter_code
_entity_poly.pdbx_strand_id
1 'polypeptide(L)'
;MDFLRSLSRCQKWSAQGGKSNVYFAKSLDERFIIKQVQKTELESFYEFAPEYFKYLTESLSSGSPTCLAKVLGIYQVSVKHLKGGKETKMDLVVMENLFFRRSISRIYDLKGSARSRYNPDTTGRNKVLLDMNLLETLRTEPIFLGSKTKRSLERAIWNDTSFLASVAVMDYSLLVGVDEEGKELVLGIIDFMRQYTWDKHLETWVKASGILGGPKNASPTIISPKQYKKRFRKAMTTYFLTVPDQWTS
;
A
#
# COMPACT_ATOMS: atom_id res chain seq x y z
N MET A 1 -2.36 -27.49 -3.15
CA MET A 1 -1.22 -28.03 -2.38
C MET A 1 -0.09 -27.00 -2.15
N ASP A 2 0.07 -25.98 -3.01
CA ASP A 2 1.26 -25.14 -2.96
C ASP A 2 1.26 -24.02 -1.90
N PHE A 3 0.10 -23.52 -1.48
CA PHE A 3 -0.01 -22.44 -0.49
C PHE A 3 0.46 -22.88 0.91
N LEU A 4 -0.05 -24.02 1.40
CA LEU A 4 0.33 -24.58 2.70
C LEU A 4 1.82 -24.91 2.75
N ARG A 5 2.38 -25.44 1.66
CA ARG A 5 3.82 -25.74 1.57
C ARG A 5 4.68 -24.49 1.70
N SER A 6 4.32 -23.37 1.04
CA SER A 6 5.02 -22.10 1.24
C SER A 6 4.95 -21.61 2.66
N LEU A 7 3.75 -21.58 3.24
CA LEU A 7 3.55 -21.01 4.58
C LEU A 7 4.18 -21.85 5.69
N SER A 8 4.35 -23.16 5.48
CA SER A 8 5.10 -24.02 6.40
C SER A 8 6.58 -23.64 6.51
N ARG A 9 7.11 -22.85 5.56
CA ARG A 9 8.51 -22.45 5.46
C ARG A 9 8.60 -20.95 5.30
N CYS A 10 8.61 -20.22 6.42
CA CYS A 10 8.72 -18.77 6.44
C CYS A 10 9.96 -18.31 7.22
N GLN A 11 10.51 -17.17 6.83
CA GLN A 11 11.59 -16.51 7.53
C GLN A 11 11.15 -15.11 7.95
N LYS A 12 11.47 -14.73 9.20
CA LYS A 12 11.26 -13.36 9.67
C LYS A 12 12.08 -12.41 8.79
N TRP A 13 11.42 -11.38 8.30
CA TRP A 13 12.03 -10.36 7.47
C TRP A 13 11.88 -9.01 8.17
N SER A 14 13.01 -8.33 8.40
CA SER A 14 12.97 -6.95 8.87
C SER A 14 12.69 -6.03 7.69
N ALA A 15 11.41 -5.71 7.47
CA ALA A 15 11.02 -4.74 6.45
C ALA A 15 11.59 -3.35 6.82
N GLN A 16 12.35 -2.75 5.90
CA GLN A 16 12.86 -1.38 6.07
C GLN A 16 11.81 -0.38 5.56
N GLY A 17 11.54 0.68 6.33
CA GLY A 17 10.63 1.78 5.91
C GLY A 17 9.35 1.95 6.73
N GLY A 18 9.03 1.03 7.65
CA GLY A 18 7.91 1.19 8.59
C GLY A 18 8.30 2.00 9.83
N LYS A 19 7.44 2.93 10.28
CA LYS A 19 7.59 3.63 11.57
C LYS A 19 7.39 2.72 12.79
N SER A 20 6.96 1.48 12.58
CA SER A 20 6.52 0.57 13.62
C SER A 20 7.32 -0.74 13.61
N ASN A 21 7.59 -1.28 14.80
CA ASN A 21 8.21 -2.59 15.02
C ASN A 21 7.22 -3.73 14.73
N VAL A 22 6.55 -3.66 13.57
CA VAL A 22 5.55 -4.63 13.12
C VAL A 22 6.28 -5.86 12.61
N TYR A 23 5.79 -7.04 13.00
CA TYR A 23 6.35 -8.28 12.50
C TYR A 23 6.05 -8.46 11.01
N PHE A 24 7.11 -8.76 10.26
CA PHE A 24 7.03 -9.22 8.89
C PHE A 24 7.76 -10.56 8.75
N ALA A 25 7.21 -11.41 7.91
CA ALA A 25 7.87 -12.61 7.42
C ALA A 25 7.59 -12.78 5.94
N LYS A 26 8.44 -13.57 5.29
CA LYS A 26 8.28 -13.96 3.90
C LYS A 26 8.40 -15.49 3.82
N SER A 27 7.60 -16.11 2.97
CA SER A 27 7.80 -17.51 2.59
C SER A 27 9.17 -17.72 1.93
N LEU A 28 9.81 -18.87 2.13
CA LEU A 28 11.16 -19.13 1.60
C LEU A 28 11.21 -19.19 0.07
N ASP A 29 10.09 -19.51 -0.57
CA ASP A 29 9.95 -19.42 -2.03
C ASP A 29 9.51 -18.04 -2.50
N GLU A 30 9.50 -17.05 -1.59
CA GLU A 30 9.23 -15.64 -1.82
C GLU A 30 7.85 -15.31 -2.41
N ARG A 31 6.91 -16.24 -2.44
CA ARG A 31 5.58 -16.01 -3.04
C ARG A 31 4.66 -15.14 -2.20
N PHE A 32 4.80 -15.24 -0.88
CA PHE A 32 3.89 -14.64 0.08
C PHE A 32 4.62 -13.82 1.13
N ILE A 33 4.00 -12.69 1.49
CA ILE A 33 4.32 -11.83 2.63
C ILE A 33 3.35 -12.13 3.76
N ILE A 34 3.87 -12.21 4.98
CA ILE A 34 3.10 -12.33 6.21
C ILE A 34 3.36 -11.06 7.00
N LYS A 35 2.29 -10.30 7.29
CA LYS A 35 2.35 -9.04 8.03
C LYS A 35 1.50 -9.16 9.29
N GLN A 36 2.05 -8.76 10.42
CA GLN A 36 1.25 -8.54 11.61
C GLN A 36 0.40 -7.29 11.43
N VAL A 37 -0.89 -7.41 11.77
CA VAL A 37 -1.82 -6.30 11.78
C VAL A 37 -2.24 -5.98 13.20
N GLN A 38 -2.62 -4.74 13.43
CA GLN A 38 -3.24 -4.32 14.68
C GLN A 38 -4.68 -4.80 14.72
N LYS A 39 -5.22 -5.01 15.93
CA LYS A 39 -6.62 -5.37 16.12
C LYS A 39 -7.59 -4.43 15.39
N THR A 40 -7.30 -3.13 15.37
CA THR A 40 -8.11 -2.13 14.66
C THR A 40 -8.07 -2.30 13.13
N GLU A 41 -6.93 -2.69 12.56
CA GLU A 41 -6.82 -2.99 11.13
C GLU A 41 -7.57 -4.29 10.78
N LEU A 42 -7.52 -5.29 11.68
CA LEU A 42 -8.27 -6.52 11.52
C LEU A 42 -9.78 -6.28 11.57
N GLU A 43 -10.26 -5.53 12.57
CA GLU A 43 -11.68 -5.19 12.72
C GLU A 43 -12.19 -4.39 11.53
N SER A 44 -11.43 -3.39 11.07
CA SER A 44 -11.76 -2.64 9.84
C SER A 44 -11.86 -3.57 8.64
N PHE A 45 -10.87 -4.43 8.38
CA PHE A 45 -10.94 -5.31 7.23
C PHE A 45 -12.10 -6.30 7.31
N TYR A 46 -12.38 -6.83 8.49
CA TYR A 46 -13.53 -7.70 8.68
C TYR A 46 -14.85 -7.03 8.28
N GLU A 47 -14.99 -5.73 8.57
CA GLU A 47 -16.17 -4.93 8.21
C GLU A 47 -16.37 -4.84 6.68
N PHE A 48 -15.31 -4.57 5.91
CA PHE A 48 -15.41 -4.41 4.44
C PHE A 48 -14.98 -5.64 3.62
N ALA A 49 -14.65 -6.76 4.27
CA ALA A 49 -14.19 -7.97 3.59
C ALA A 49 -15.20 -8.50 2.54
N PRO A 50 -16.53 -8.52 2.78
CA PRO A 50 -17.50 -8.94 1.78
C PRO A 50 -17.42 -8.11 0.49
N GLU A 51 -17.30 -6.79 0.61
CA GLU A 51 -17.16 -5.86 -0.50
C GLU A 51 -15.82 -6.01 -1.21
N TYR A 52 -14.74 -6.26 -0.47
CA TYR A 52 -13.42 -6.57 -1.03
C TYR A 52 -13.45 -7.81 -1.92
N PHE A 53 -14.01 -8.92 -1.42
CA PHE A 53 -14.07 -10.17 -2.19
C PHE A 53 -15.02 -10.05 -3.39
N LYS A 54 -16.13 -9.33 -3.24
CA LYS A 54 -17.03 -9.01 -4.36
C LYS A 54 -16.30 -8.21 -5.44
N TYR A 55 -15.64 -7.12 -5.05
CA TYR A 55 -14.89 -6.25 -5.95
C TYR A 55 -13.80 -7.02 -6.73
N LEU A 56 -12.99 -7.83 -6.03
CA LEU A 56 -11.96 -8.64 -6.68
C LEU A 56 -12.55 -9.69 -7.63
N THR A 57 -13.63 -10.36 -7.24
CA THR A 57 -14.29 -11.37 -8.08
C THR A 57 -14.84 -10.75 -9.36
N GLU A 58 -15.48 -9.58 -9.26
CA GLU A 58 -15.97 -8.82 -10.42
C GLU A 58 -14.81 -8.34 -11.31
N SER A 59 -13.72 -7.87 -10.70
CA SER A 59 -12.53 -7.43 -11.45
C SER A 59 -11.92 -8.58 -12.24
N LEU A 60 -11.74 -9.75 -11.62
CA LEU A 60 -11.15 -10.94 -12.25
C LEU A 60 -12.06 -11.53 -13.33
N SER A 61 -13.37 -11.65 -13.05
CA SER A 61 -14.32 -12.26 -14.00
C SER A 61 -14.57 -11.39 -15.23
N SER A 62 -14.55 -10.06 -15.09
CA SER A 62 -14.72 -9.12 -16.21
C SER A 62 -13.42 -8.79 -16.95
N GLY A 63 -12.26 -9.19 -16.43
CA GLY A 63 -10.95 -8.74 -16.93
C GLY A 63 -10.68 -7.25 -16.69
N SER A 64 -11.43 -6.61 -15.78
CA SER A 64 -11.17 -5.23 -15.38
C SER A 64 -9.84 -5.17 -14.63
N PRO A 65 -8.95 -4.22 -14.96
CA PRO A 65 -7.64 -4.16 -14.33
C PRO A 65 -7.78 -3.67 -12.88
N THR A 66 -6.97 -4.26 -12.01
CA THR A 66 -6.81 -3.90 -10.59
C THR A 66 -5.32 -4.01 -10.24
N CYS A 67 -4.83 -3.08 -9.44
CA CYS A 67 -3.51 -3.13 -8.82
C CYS A 67 -3.61 -3.34 -7.30
N LEU A 68 -4.80 -3.57 -6.75
CA LEU A 68 -4.96 -3.87 -5.33
C LEU A 68 -4.17 -5.13 -4.97
N ALA A 69 -3.36 -5.10 -3.90
CA ALA A 69 -2.63 -6.27 -3.46
C ALA A 69 -3.58 -7.33 -2.88
N LYS A 70 -3.26 -8.61 -3.10
CA LYS A 70 -4.19 -9.71 -2.87
C LYS A 70 -3.96 -10.24 -1.46
N VAL A 71 -4.99 -10.11 -0.62
CA VAL A 71 -5.08 -10.76 0.69
C VAL A 71 -5.53 -12.20 0.45
N LEU A 72 -4.73 -13.15 0.91
CA LEU A 72 -4.93 -14.58 0.69
C LEU A 72 -5.49 -15.27 1.92
N GLY A 73 -5.28 -14.70 3.10
CA GLY A 73 -5.80 -15.22 4.35
C GLY A 73 -5.47 -14.34 5.53
N ILE A 74 -6.28 -14.46 6.58
CA ILE A 74 -6.10 -13.78 7.86
C ILE A 74 -6.16 -14.83 8.94
N TYR A 75 -5.21 -14.78 9.88
CA TYR A 75 -5.02 -15.77 10.91
C TYR A 75 -4.77 -15.09 12.25
N GLN A 76 -5.32 -15.64 13.32
CA GLN A 76 -4.92 -15.30 14.67
C GLN A 76 -4.07 -16.45 15.24
N VAL A 77 -2.87 -16.13 15.69
CA VAL A 77 -1.98 -17.07 16.38
C VAL A 77 -1.94 -16.70 17.86
N SER A 78 -2.32 -17.63 18.72
CA SER A 78 -2.30 -17.47 20.17
C SER A 78 -1.28 -18.43 20.77
N VAL A 79 -0.27 -17.90 21.44
CA VAL A 79 0.78 -18.67 22.13
C VAL A 79 0.58 -18.54 23.63
N LYS A 80 0.26 -19.67 24.27
CA LYS A 80 0.17 -19.77 25.73
C LYS A 80 1.54 -20.15 26.29
N HIS A 81 2.15 -19.25 27.06
CA HIS A 81 3.42 -19.54 27.71
C HIS A 81 3.18 -20.39 28.96
N LEU A 82 3.72 -21.61 28.95
CA LEU A 82 3.56 -22.59 30.05
C LEU A 82 4.09 -22.06 31.40
N LYS A 83 5.11 -21.21 31.37
CA LYS A 83 5.63 -20.52 32.56
C LYS A 83 5.02 -19.11 32.63
N GLY A 84 4.22 -18.86 33.67
CA GLY A 84 3.66 -17.53 33.97
C GLY A 84 2.27 -17.24 33.39
N GLY A 85 1.63 -18.19 32.70
CA GLY A 85 0.23 -18.08 32.25
C GLY A 85 -0.06 -16.99 31.22
N LYS A 86 0.97 -16.27 30.76
CA LYS A 86 0.83 -15.18 29.80
C LYS A 86 0.46 -15.75 28.44
N GLU A 87 -0.63 -15.24 27.86
CA GLU A 87 -1.02 -15.49 26.47
C GLU A 87 -0.54 -14.33 25.60
N THR A 88 0.10 -14.63 24.48
CA THR A 88 0.40 -13.65 23.44
C THR A 88 -0.46 -13.96 22.23
N LYS A 89 -1.14 -12.93 21.70
CA LYS A 89 -1.99 -13.02 20.51
C LYS A 89 -1.38 -12.20 19.40
N MET A 90 -1.43 -12.73 18.19
CA MET A 90 -0.88 -12.12 17.01
C MET A 90 -1.83 -12.31 15.84
N ASP A 91 -2.36 -11.20 15.34
CA ASP A 91 -3.17 -11.18 14.12
C ASP A 91 -2.26 -11.01 12.91
N LEU A 92 -2.39 -11.90 11.94
CA LEU A 92 -1.52 -12.02 10.78
C LEU A 92 -2.35 -11.99 9.50
N VAL A 93 -1.86 -11.24 8.52
CA VAL A 93 -2.39 -11.24 7.16
C VAL A 93 -1.35 -11.85 6.24
N VAL A 94 -1.78 -12.80 5.43
CA VAL A 94 -0.99 -13.38 4.34
C VAL A 94 -1.41 -12.71 3.04
N MET A 95 -0.45 -12.17 2.31
CA MET A 95 -0.66 -11.43 1.06
C MET A 95 0.30 -11.92 -0.01
N GLU A 96 -0.03 -11.66 -1.28
CA GLU A 96 0.92 -11.84 -2.37
C GLU A 96 2.20 -10.99 -2.17
N ASN A 97 3.35 -11.52 -2.56
CA ASN A 97 4.55 -10.72 -2.73
C ASN A 97 4.56 -10.14 -4.15
N LEU A 98 4.31 -8.84 -4.29
CA LEU A 98 4.32 -8.14 -5.58
C LEU A 98 5.64 -8.35 -6.35
N PHE A 99 6.76 -8.47 -5.64
CA PHE A 99 8.10 -8.59 -6.23
C PHE A 99 8.56 -10.04 -6.44
N PHE A 100 7.66 -11.03 -6.36
CA PHE A 100 8.00 -12.43 -6.60
C PHE A 100 8.58 -12.64 -8.01
N ARG A 101 9.78 -13.23 -8.08
CA ARG A 101 10.57 -13.46 -9.31
C ARG A 101 10.94 -12.19 -10.09
N ARG A 102 11.10 -11.07 -9.39
CA ARG A 102 11.50 -9.77 -9.99
C ARG A 102 12.83 -9.31 -9.43
N SER A 103 13.64 -8.65 -10.27
CA SER A 103 14.96 -8.12 -9.90
C SER A 103 14.83 -6.63 -9.59
N ILE A 104 14.27 -6.32 -8.41
CA ILE A 104 13.92 -4.93 -8.09
C ILE A 104 15.16 -4.13 -7.69
N SER A 105 15.50 -3.11 -8.49
CA SER A 105 16.61 -2.18 -8.22
C SER A 105 16.19 -1.06 -7.28
N ARG A 106 14.95 -0.56 -7.41
CA ARG A 106 14.41 0.57 -6.64
C ARG A 106 12.98 0.30 -6.21
N ILE A 107 12.67 0.68 -4.97
CA ILE A 107 11.32 0.55 -4.41
C ILE A 107 10.82 1.94 -4.02
N TYR A 108 9.62 2.29 -4.45
CA TYR A 108 8.92 3.49 -4.00
C TYR A 108 7.61 3.12 -3.31
N ASP A 109 7.36 3.70 -2.14
CA ASP A 109 6.04 3.77 -1.52
C ASP A 109 5.49 5.17 -1.81
N LEU A 110 4.34 5.28 -2.49
CA LEU A 110 3.81 6.56 -2.97
C LEU A 110 2.39 6.80 -2.45
N LYS A 111 2.15 7.97 -1.82
CA LYS A 111 0.84 8.35 -1.26
C LYS A 111 0.20 9.55 -1.97
N GLY A 112 0.90 10.15 -2.92
CA GLY A 112 0.52 11.36 -3.62
C GLY A 112 0.56 12.60 -2.72
N SER A 113 1.54 12.70 -1.82
CA SER A 113 1.71 13.85 -0.93
C SER A 113 3.18 14.19 -0.74
N ALA A 114 3.51 15.47 -0.52
CA ALA A 114 4.90 15.91 -0.34
C ALA A 114 5.36 15.92 1.14
N ARG A 115 4.45 16.19 2.08
CA ARG A 115 4.81 16.40 3.49
C ARG A 115 5.26 15.09 4.16
N SER A 116 6.47 15.09 4.73
CA SER A 116 7.06 13.90 5.38
C SER A 116 7.17 12.69 4.44
N ARG A 117 7.40 12.95 3.15
CA ARG A 117 7.51 11.93 2.10
C ARG A 117 8.86 11.99 1.39
N TYR A 118 9.92 12.14 2.18
CA TYR A 118 11.30 12.03 1.75
C TYR A 118 12.03 11.06 2.68
N ASN A 119 12.74 10.08 2.10
CA ASN A 119 13.65 9.23 2.83
C ASN A 119 15.09 9.72 2.57
N PRO A 120 15.81 10.22 3.60
CA PRO A 120 17.19 10.67 3.45
C PRO A 120 18.19 9.52 3.38
N ASP A 121 17.83 8.32 3.87
CA ASP A 121 18.68 7.14 3.79
C ASP A 121 18.41 6.40 2.47
N THR A 122 19.14 6.83 1.44
CA THR A 122 19.14 6.23 0.11
C THR A 122 20.27 5.21 -0.07
N THR A 123 21.08 4.96 0.96
CA THR A 123 22.27 4.12 0.87
C THR A 123 21.97 2.65 1.15
N GLY A 124 22.38 1.77 0.24
CA GLY A 124 22.21 0.31 0.39
C GLY A 124 21.05 -0.27 -0.43
N ARG A 125 20.96 -1.60 -0.43
CA ARG A 125 19.95 -2.34 -1.21
C ARG A 125 18.61 -2.40 -0.47
N ASN A 126 17.51 -2.44 -1.22
CA ASN A 126 16.13 -2.60 -0.70
C ASN A 126 15.61 -1.44 0.19
N LYS A 127 16.14 -0.22 0.00
CA LYS A 127 15.57 0.97 0.64
C LYS A 127 14.24 1.34 -0.01
N VAL A 128 13.26 1.65 0.82
CA VAL A 128 11.96 2.15 0.37
C VAL A 128 12.04 3.67 0.27
N LEU A 129 11.98 4.18 -0.96
CA LEU A 129 11.96 5.59 -1.29
C LEU A 129 10.52 6.11 -1.29
N LEU A 130 10.34 7.42 -1.16
CA LEU A 130 9.01 8.04 -1.04
C LEU A 130 8.73 9.01 -2.19
N ASP A 131 7.57 9.67 -2.16
CA ASP A 131 7.09 10.57 -3.23
C ASP A 131 8.12 11.63 -3.66
N MET A 132 8.80 12.28 -2.71
CA MET A 132 9.77 13.32 -3.03
C MET A 132 11.05 12.74 -3.64
N ASN A 133 11.49 11.56 -3.20
CA ASN A 133 12.61 10.85 -3.82
C ASN A 133 12.29 10.47 -5.27
N LEU A 134 11.06 10.02 -5.56
CA LEU A 134 10.63 9.74 -6.93
C LEU A 134 10.66 11.01 -7.79
N LEU A 135 10.09 12.11 -7.29
CA LEU A 135 10.06 13.37 -8.03
C LEU A 135 11.46 13.92 -8.33
N GLU A 136 12.42 13.72 -7.45
CA GLU A 136 13.83 14.03 -7.71
C GLU A 136 14.41 13.11 -8.79
N THR A 137 14.17 11.80 -8.68
CA THR A 137 14.64 10.81 -9.66
C THR A 137 14.11 11.14 -11.06
N LEU A 138 12.82 11.48 -11.19
CA LEU A 138 12.18 11.74 -12.49
C LEU A 138 12.74 12.98 -13.21
N ARG A 139 13.47 13.86 -12.53
CA ARG A 139 14.13 15.02 -13.16
C ARG A 139 15.39 14.62 -13.92
N THR A 140 16.07 13.57 -13.49
CA THR A 140 17.32 13.09 -14.09
C THR A 140 17.13 11.80 -14.88
N GLU A 141 16.21 10.95 -14.43
CA GLU A 141 15.91 9.62 -14.97
C GLU A 141 14.39 9.43 -15.09
N PRO A 142 13.76 10.05 -16.10
CA PRO A 142 12.32 9.95 -16.28
C PRO A 142 11.90 8.51 -16.62
N ILE A 143 10.85 8.04 -15.95
CA ILE A 143 10.22 6.75 -16.23
C ILE A 143 9.02 7.00 -17.14
N PHE A 144 9.07 6.47 -18.36
CA PHE A 144 7.99 6.58 -19.32
C PHE A 144 7.23 5.27 -19.50
N LEU A 145 5.91 5.38 -19.61
CA LEU A 145 5.02 4.29 -19.97
C LEU A 145 4.54 4.45 -21.41
N GLY A 146 4.37 3.33 -22.12
CA GLY A 146 3.62 3.34 -23.38
C GLY A 146 2.15 3.70 -23.14
N SER A 147 1.49 4.31 -24.13
CA SER A 147 0.13 4.85 -23.97
C SER A 147 -0.90 3.81 -23.51
N LYS A 148 -0.80 2.57 -24.01
CA LYS A 148 -1.68 1.45 -23.60
C LYS A 148 -1.48 1.09 -22.12
N THR A 149 -0.23 0.98 -21.69
CA THR A 149 0.14 0.67 -20.30
C THR A 149 -0.31 1.77 -19.35
N LYS A 150 -0.10 3.04 -19.71
CA LYS A 150 -0.60 4.19 -18.95
C LYS A 150 -2.11 4.14 -18.76
N ARG A 151 -2.89 3.93 -19.83
CA ARG A 151 -4.35 3.83 -19.74
C ARG A 151 -4.80 2.66 -18.86
N SER A 152 -4.12 1.53 -18.95
CA SER A 152 -4.41 0.36 -18.10
C SER A 152 -4.15 0.67 -16.62
N LEU A 153 -3.00 1.28 -16.30
CA LEU A 153 -2.65 1.71 -14.96
C LEU A 153 -3.65 2.73 -14.39
N GLU A 154 -4.01 3.75 -15.18
CA GLU A 154 -4.97 4.77 -14.75
C GLU A 154 -6.36 4.18 -14.51
N ARG A 155 -6.79 3.22 -15.33
CA ARG A 155 -8.04 2.49 -15.12
C ARG A 155 -7.98 1.62 -13.86
N ALA A 156 -6.88 0.91 -13.62
CA ALA A 156 -6.69 0.13 -12.40
C ALA A 156 -6.77 1.01 -11.15
N ILE A 157 -5.96 2.07 -11.10
CA ILE A 157 -5.95 3.03 -9.99
C ILE A 157 -7.34 3.66 -9.82
N TRP A 158 -8.02 4.00 -10.92
CA TRP A 158 -9.39 4.53 -10.84
C TRP A 158 -10.33 3.53 -10.19
N ASN A 159 -10.38 2.29 -10.67
CA ASN A 159 -11.26 1.26 -10.14
C ASN A 159 -10.98 1.01 -8.65
N ASP A 160 -9.72 0.73 -8.30
CA ASP A 160 -9.31 0.38 -6.95
C ASP A 160 -9.61 1.52 -5.97
N THR A 161 -9.21 2.75 -6.31
CA THR A 161 -9.43 3.88 -5.40
C THR A 161 -10.89 4.32 -5.33
N SER A 162 -11.72 4.00 -6.33
CA SER A 162 -13.18 4.16 -6.23
C SER A 162 -13.76 3.21 -5.20
N PHE A 163 -13.37 1.92 -5.26
CA PHE A 163 -13.74 0.90 -4.28
C PHE A 163 -13.25 1.27 -2.87
N LEU A 164 -11.96 1.58 -2.70
CA LEU A 164 -11.40 1.93 -1.39
C LEU A 164 -12.12 3.13 -0.76
N ALA A 165 -12.48 4.14 -1.56
CA ALA A 165 -13.25 5.28 -1.06
C ALA A 165 -14.70 4.95 -0.71
N SER A 166 -15.34 3.94 -1.35
CA SER A 166 -16.71 3.54 -0.99
C SER A 166 -16.76 2.80 0.34
N VAL A 167 -15.69 2.08 0.70
CA VAL A 167 -15.54 1.42 2.01
C VAL A 167 -14.81 2.28 3.05
N ALA A 168 -14.69 3.59 2.79
CA ALA A 168 -14.03 4.58 3.66
C ALA A 168 -12.56 4.28 4.00
N VAL A 169 -11.84 3.52 3.17
CA VAL A 169 -10.41 3.26 3.34
C VAL A 169 -9.58 4.44 2.81
N MET A 170 -8.52 4.80 3.53
CA MET A 170 -7.55 5.82 3.15
C MET A 170 -6.14 5.45 3.61
N ASP A 171 -5.16 6.33 3.39
CA ASP A 171 -3.76 6.15 3.77
C ASP A 171 -3.03 4.95 3.12
N TYR A 172 -3.63 4.32 2.12
CA TYR A 172 -3.00 3.34 1.25
C TYR A 172 -1.89 3.95 0.39
N SER A 173 -0.91 3.14 0.00
CA SER A 173 0.18 3.54 -0.89
C SER A 173 0.12 2.78 -2.20
N LEU A 174 0.61 3.37 -3.30
CA LEU A 174 1.07 2.60 -4.46
C LEU A 174 2.52 2.18 -4.19
N LEU A 175 2.76 0.88 -4.02
CA LEU A 175 4.09 0.31 -4.02
C LEU A 175 4.56 0.11 -5.46
N VAL A 176 5.77 0.56 -5.74
CA VAL A 176 6.38 0.53 -7.07
C VAL A 176 7.75 -0.11 -6.96
N GLY A 177 7.97 -1.20 -7.68
CA GLY A 177 9.28 -1.79 -7.90
C GLY A 177 9.74 -1.48 -9.33
N VAL A 178 10.97 -1.01 -9.47
CA VAL A 178 11.65 -0.85 -10.76
C VAL A 178 12.51 -2.08 -11.00
N ASP A 179 12.22 -2.82 -12.07
CA ASP A 179 13.03 -3.92 -12.56
C ASP A 179 13.79 -3.44 -13.80
N GLU A 180 15.05 -3.02 -13.61
CA GLU A 180 15.87 -2.45 -14.68
C GLU A 180 16.30 -3.50 -15.71
N GLU A 181 16.51 -4.73 -15.26
CA GLU A 181 16.90 -5.85 -16.13
C GLU A 181 15.72 -6.27 -17.03
N GLY A 182 14.54 -6.44 -16.44
CA GLY A 182 13.30 -6.74 -17.16
C GLY A 182 12.73 -5.55 -17.93
N LYS A 183 13.18 -4.32 -17.65
CA LYS A 183 12.58 -3.06 -18.12
C LYS A 183 11.10 -2.94 -17.79
N GLU A 184 10.75 -3.33 -16.57
CA GLU A 184 9.36 -3.41 -16.11
C GLU A 184 9.15 -2.60 -14.82
N LEU A 185 7.94 -2.08 -14.66
CA LEU A 185 7.46 -1.59 -13.37
C LEU A 185 6.51 -2.60 -12.77
N VAL A 186 6.71 -2.89 -11.49
CA VAL A 186 5.87 -3.78 -10.70
C VAL A 186 5.09 -2.92 -9.71
N LEU A 187 3.77 -2.94 -9.80
CA LEU A 187 2.90 -1.97 -9.13
C LEU A 187 1.83 -2.69 -8.28
N GLY A 188 1.56 -2.16 -7.09
CA GLY A 188 0.39 -2.59 -6.32
C GLY A 188 -0.03 -1.64 -5.22
N ILE A 189 -1.33 -1.50 -4.99
CA ILE A 189 -1.88 -0.73 -3.87
C ILE A 189 -1.81 -1.58 -2.60
N ILE A 190 -1.13 -1.06 -1.57
CA ILE A 190 -0.87 -1.70 -0.28
C ILE A 190 -1.42 -0.86 0.88
N ASP A 191 -1.35 -1.41 2.11
CA ASP A 191 -1.72 -0.72 3.36
C ASP A 191 -3.18 -0.19 3.39
N PHE A 192 -4.11 -0.96 2.80
CA PHE A 192 -5.53 -0.62 2.72
C PHE A 192 -6.40 -1.32 3.78
N MET A 193 -5.80 -1.99 4.78
CA MET A 193 -6.54 -2.75 5.81
C MET A 193 -7.32 -1.85 6.79
N ARG A 194 -6.98 -0.56 6.87
CA ARG A 194 -7.55 0.36 7.85
C ARG A 194 -8.61 1.25 7.22
N GLN A 195 -9.82 1.19 7.76
CA GLN A 195 -10.85 2.19 7.46
C GLN A 195 -10.56 3.50 8.20
N TYR A 196 -11.05 4.58 7.61
CA TYR A 196 -11.12 5.86 8.26
C TYR A 196 -12.11 5.82 9.42
N THR A 197 -11.62 6.05 10.63
CA THR A 197 -12.45 6.15 11.83
C THR A 197 -12.57 7.64 12.23
N TRP A 198 -13.81 8.11 12.45
CA TRP A 198 -14.13 9.52 12.78
C TRP A 198 -13.59 9.97 14.16
N ASP A 199 -13.23 9.02 15.02
CA ASP A 199 -12.64 9.22 16.35
C ASP A 199 -11.28 9.94 16.30
N LYS A 200 -10.40 9.55 15.37
CA LYS A 200 -9.13 10.26 15.08
C LYS A 200 -9.36 11.69 14.62
N HIS A 201 -10.48 11.93 13.97
CA HIS A 201 -10.89 13.24 13.51
C HIS A 201 -11.43 14.11 14.61
N LEU A 202 -12.29 13.59 15.49
CA LEU A 202 -12.77 14.35 16.63
C LEU A 202 -11.56 14.85 17.46
N GLU A 203 -10.59 13.97 17.73
CA GLU A 203 -9.38 14.32 18.46
C GLU A 203 -8.53 15.37 17.72
N THR A 204 -8.37 15.25 16.40
CA THR A 204 -7.56 16.18 15.59
C THR A 204 -8.27 17.50 15.32
N TRP A 205 -9.59 17.50 15.16
CA TRP A 205 -10.42 18.68 14.95
C TRP A 205 -10.55 19.47 16.26
N VAL A 206 -10.67 18.80 17.41
CA VAL A 206 -10.55 19.43 18.74
C VAL A 206 -9.17 20.08 18.93
N LYS A 207 -8.10 19.43 18.45
CA LYS A 207 -6.73 20.00 18.46
C LYS A 207 -6.55 21.16 17.46
N ALA A 208 -7.21 21.13 16.30
CA ALA A 208 -7.07 22.12 15.23
C ALA A 208 -8.04 23.31 15.31
N SER A 209 -9.19 23.16 15.98
CA SER A 209 -10.22 24.21 16.12
C SER A 209 -9.82 25.32 17.11
N GLY A 210 -8.68 25.20 17.78
CA GLY A 210 -8.20 26.18 18.75
C GLY A 210 -8.96 26.16 20.08
N ILE A 211 -9.94 25.26 20.28
CA ILE A 211 -10.70 25.11 21.54
C ILE A 211 -9.78 24.71 22.72
N LEU A 212 -8.62 24.08 22.43
CA LEU A 212 -7.54 23.78 23.38
C LEU A 212 -6.23 24.55 23.08
N GLY A 213 -6.28 25.66 22.33
CA GLY A 213 -5.09 26.52 22.09
C GLY A 213 -4.18 26.15 20.91
N GLY A 214 -4.65 25.35 19.94
CA GLY A 214 -3.90 25.03 18.72
C GLY A 214 -3.84 26.14 17.65
N PRO A 215 -2.90 26.09 16.69
CA PRO A 215 -2.67 27.17 15.72
C PRO A 215 -3.85 27.41 14.78
N LYS A 216 -4.39 28.64 14.77
CA LYS A 216 -5.39 29.12 13.81
C LYS A 216 -4.74 29.19 12.41
N ASN A 217 -5.24 28.42 11.43
CA ASN A 217 -4.87 28.42 9.99
C ASN A 217 -4.05 27.23 9.43
N ALA A 218 -3.91 26.11 10.14
CA ALA A 218 -3.45 24.89 9.48
C ALA A 218 -4.60 24.27 8.66
N SER A 219 -4.41 24.08 7.35
CA SER A 219 -5.32 23.22 6.56
C SER A 219 -5.45 21.86 7.27
N PRO A 220 -6.67 21.31 7.42
CA PRO A 220 -6.85 20.07 8.16
C PRO A 220 -5.93 19.00 7.56
N THR A 221 -4.99 18.52 8.38
CA THR A 221 -3.95 17.57 7.94
C THR A 221 -4.56 16.25 7.48
N ILE A 222 -5.81 16.00 7.86
CA ILE A 222 -6.54 14.80 7.51
C ILE A 222 -7.67 15.15 6.53
N ILE A 223 -7.69 14.43 5.42
CA ILE A 223 -8.60 14.61 4.30
C ILE A 223 -9.59 13.46 4.26
N SER A 224 -10.83 13.72 3.86
CA SER A 224 -11.84 12.67 3.68
C SER A 224 -11.36 11.59 2.67
N PRO A 225 -11.86 10.34 2.73
CA PRO A 225 -11.52 9.30 1.75
C PRO A 225 -11.72 9.75 0.29
N LYS A 226 -12.76 10.54 0.02
CA LYS A 226 -13.02 11.13 -1.31
C LYS A 226 -11.92 12.11 -1.74
N GLN A 227 -11.42 12.94 -0.84
CA GLN A 227 -10.32 13.87 -1.11
C GLN A 227 -8.99 13.13 -1.24
N TYR A 228 -8.73 12.12 -0.39
CA TYR A 228 -7.57 11.24 -0.49
C TYR A 228 -7.46 10.61 -1.87
N LYS A 229 -8.55 9.96 -2.31
CA LYS A 229 -8.69 9.39 -3.65
C LYS A 229 -8.33 10.40 -4.76
N LYS A 230 -8.92 11.60 -4.73
CA LYS A 230 -8.67 12.63 -5.75
C LYS A 230 -7.19 13.04 -5.79
N ARG A 231 -6.58 13.26 -4.63
CA ARG A 231 -5.16 13.61 -4.50
C ARG A 231 -4.27 12.49 -5.03
N PHE A 232 -4.51 11.26 -4.58
CA PHE A 232 -3.75 10.07 -4.97
C PHE A 232 -3.79 9.88 -6.49
N ARG A 233 -4.97 9.90 -7.11
CA ARG A 233 -5.14 9.79 -8.57
C ARG A 233 -4.35 10.87 -9.32
N LYS A 234 -4.50 12.13 -8.93
CA LYS A 234 -3.79 13.25 -9.56
C LYS A 234 -2.28 13.04 -9.52
N ALA A 235 -1.76 12.64 -8.37
CA ALA A 235 -0.33 12.37 -8.21
C ALA A 235 0.15 11.23 -9.11
N MET A 236 -0.52 10.06 -9.10
CA MET A 236 -0.13 8.93 -9.94
C MET A 236 -0.25 9.26 -11.44
N THR A 237 -1.23 10.06 -11.84
CA THR A 237 -1.31 10.56 -13.22
C THR A 237 -0.07 11.36 -13.59
N THR A 238 0.41 12.24 -12.71
CA THR A 238 1.61 13.07 -12.92
C THR A 238 2.93 12.30 -12.80
N TYR A 239 3.03 11.32 -11.90
CA TYR A 239 4.29 10.60 -11.65
C TYR A 239 4.69 9.66 -12.79
N PHE A 240 3.71 9.05 -13.48
CA PHE A 240 3.98 8.13 -14.59
C PHE A 240 3.66 8.79 -15.92
N LEU A 241 4.69 9.32 -16.59
CA LEU A 241 4.57 10.03 -17.86
C LEU A 241 4.38 9.05 -19.03
N THR A 242 3.83 9.55 -20.12
CA THR A 242 3.74 8.80 -21.39
C THR A 242 4.77 9.31 -22.37
N VAL A 243 5.34 8.40 -23.17
CA VAL A 243 6.00 8.82 -24.40
C VAL A 243 4.90 9.14 -25.42
N PRO A 244 4.99 10.25 -26.17
CA PRO A 244 4.14 10.45 -27.34
C PRO A 244 4.40 9.33 -28.35
N ASP A 245 3.40 8.48 -28.60
CA ASP A 245 3.50 7.48 -29.66
C ASP A 245 3.33 8.19 -31.02
N GLN A 246 4.13 7.82 -32.04
CA GLN A 246 4.09 8.41 -33.40
C GLN A 246 2.76 8.23 -34.16
N TRP A 247 1.73 7.65 -33.52
CA TRP A 247 0.44 7.28 -34.11
C TRP A 247 -0.75 7.85 -33.32
N THR A 248 -0.59 9.05 -32.76
CA THR A 248 -1.74 9.87 -32.37
C THR A 248 -1.91 11.01 -33.39
N SER A 249 -2.52 10.68 -34.52
CA SER A 249 -3.21 11.60 -35.42
C SER A 249 -4.67 11.16 -35.53
#